data_AF-A0A0W1I7V3-F1
#
_entry.id   AF-A0A0W1I7V3-F1
#
_cell.length_a   1.000
_cell.length_b   1.000
_cell.length_c   1.000
_cell.angle_alpha   90.00
_cell.angle_beta   90.00
_cell.angle_gamma   90.00
#
_symmetry.space_group_name_H-M   'P 1'
#
loop_
_entity.id
_entity.type
_entity.pdbx_description
1 polymer ?
#
loop_
_entity_poly.entity_id
_entity_poly.type
_entity_poly.pdbx_seq_one_letter_code
_entity_poly.pdbx_strand_id
1 'polypeptide(L)'
;MIAIILLALAAQAAPDAPSDDRIVMLSPGGDGALCVADRGLCLALTGDGDARALHVAAPISGDAAGTDLPLPAPLAAAPDIALWPHLIAVPRDDVAGQAAGSEYLAGFVTTERTGYSGGGGTGGRLHLFRLTTPPDAIGFGSEVLDVVWDSSLIIRACFSERDAKDRLGACHDEYRFIATLNPAPGDGAELPALLYRSVATAYPQTARRGEDNSGQKLTKADLSDWRDFDCSYERVLHYNPATARYEMDRPAPDCSAYTTP
;
A
#
# COMPACT_ATOMS: atom_id res chain seq x y z
N MET A 1 46.11 -39.77 35.53
CA MET A 1 44.82 -39.65 34.82
C MET A 1 43.99 -38.61 35.55
N ILE A 2 43.90 -37.39 35.02
CA ILE A 2 43.04 -36.33 35.56
C ILE A 2 42.14 -35.92 34.40
N ALA A 3 40.85 -36.25 34.53
CA ALA A 3 39.84 -36.00 33.51
C ALA A 3 39.33 -34.55 33.63
N ILE A 4 39.37 -33.85 32.51
CA ILE A 4 38.85 -32.49 32.31
C ILE A 4 37.33 -32.59 32.11
N ILE A 5 36.55 -31.91 32.96
CA ILE A 5 35.11 -31.75 32.77
C ILE A 5 34.88 -30.41 32.07
N LEU A 6 34.56 -30.47 30.78
CA LEU A 6 34.07 -29.33 29.99
C LEU A 6 32.58 -29.14 30.29
N LEU A 7 32.22 -28.04 30.97
CA LEU A 7 30.83 -27.57 31.02
C LEU A 7 30.51 -26.82 29.71
N ALA A 8 29.60 -27.39 28.92
CA ALA A 8 28.99 -26.71 27.78
C ALA A 8 27.89 -25.77 28.29
N LEU A 9 28.06 -24.45 28.10
CA LEU A 9 26.98 -23.49 28.22
C LEU A 9 26.06 -23.63 27.01
N ALA A 10 24.85 -24.15 27.22
CA ALA A 10 23.79 -24.12 26.23
C ALA A 10 23.29 -22.66 26.08
N ALA A 11 23.63 -22.03 24.96
CA ALA A 11 22.97 -20.81 24.52
C ALA A 11 21.49 -21.15 24.26
N GLN A 12 20.60 -20.66 25.12
CA GLN A 12 19.17 -20.71 24.85
C GLN A 12 18.88 -19.73 23.71
N ALA A 13 18.49 -20.27 22.56
CA ALA A 13 17.86 -19.48 21.50
C ALA A 13 16.59 -18.85 22.10
N ALA A 14 16.47 -17.53 22.00
CA ALA A 14 15.21 -16.86 22.27
C ALA A 14 14.14 -17.47 21.34
N PRO A 15 12.90 -17.71 21.81
CA PRO A 15 11.83 -18.11 20.92
C PRO A 15 11.68 -17.02 19.84
N ASP A 16 11.72 -17.43 18.58
CA ASP A 16 11.33 -16.56 17.47
C ASP A 16 9.94 -16.00 17.79
N ALA A 17 9.81 -14.67 17.80
CA ALA A 17 8.51 -14.03 17.94
C ALA A 17 7.60 -14.62 16.85
N PRO A 18 6.36 -15.03 17.18
CA PRO A 18 5.45 -15.56 16.18
C PRO A 18 5.35 -14.54 15.05
N SER A 19 5.65 -14.98 13.82
CA SER A 19 5.37 -14.18 12.64
C SER A 19 3.87 -13.96 12.63
N ASP A 20 3.46 -12.75 12.97
CA ASP A 20 2.07 -12.34 13.00
C ASP A 20 1.60 -12.19 11.55
N ASP A 21 1.34 -13.32 10.89
CA ASP A 21 0.93 -13.40 9.48
C ASP A 21 -0.54 -12.97 9.36
N ARG A 22 -0.80 -11.71 9.69
CA ARG A 22 -2.13 -11.09 9.66
C ARG A 22 -2.46 -10.50 8.30
N ILE A 23 -1.49 -10.40 7.40
CA ILE A 23 -1.73 -9.94 6.03
C ILE A 23 -2.09 -11.14 5.17
N VAL A 24 -3.37 -11.27 4.85
CA VAL A 24 -3.91 -12.34 4.02
C VAL A 24 -3.87 -11.89 2.56
N MET A 25 -3.09 -12.57 1.73
CA MET A 25 -3.06 -12.32 0.30
C MET A 25 -4.37 -12.77 -0.36
N LEU A 26 -4.92 -11.92 -1.22
CA LEU A 26 -6.05 -12.27 -2.06
C LEU A 26 -5.56 -12.73 -3.44
N SER A 27 -6.10 -13.85 -3.90
CA SER A 27 -5.79 -14.44 -5.20
C SER A 27 -6.99 -14.35 -6.15
N PRO A 28 -6.79 -14.29 -7.47
CA PRO A 28 -7.90 -14.27 -8.43
C PRO A 28 -8.84 -15.48 -8.25
N GLY A 29 -10.13 -15.20 -8.03
CA GLY A 29 -11.18 -16.20 -7.83
C GLY A 29 -12.00 -16.56 -9.09
N GLY A 30 -11.90 -15.72 -10.13
CA GLY A 30 -12.80 -15.73 -11.30
C GLY A 30 -13.64 -14.45 -11.36
N ASP A 31 -14.12 -14.07 -12.56
CA ASP A 31 -15.04 -12.93 -12.76
C ASP A 31 -14.61 -11.60 -12.13
N GLY A 32 -13.30 -11.35 -12.05
CA GLY A 32 -12.73 -10.14 -11.44
C GLY A 32 -12.69 -10.14 -9.91
N ALA A 33 -13.14 -11.19 -9.24
CA ALA A 33 -13.07 -11.34 -7.80
C ALA A 33 -11.66 -11.70 -7.31
N LEU A 34 -11.32 -11.19 -6.13
CA LEU A 34 -10.13 -11.52 -5.36
C LEU A 34 -10.57 -12.25 -4.08
N CYS A 35 -10.08 -13.47 -3.87
CA CYS A 35 -10.49 -14.33 -2.79
C CYS A 35 -9.32 -14.70 -1.87
N VAL A 36 -9.62 -14.91 -0.59
CA VAL A 36 -8.68 -15.61 0.31
C VAL A 36 -8.41 -17.03 -0.22
N ALA A 37 -7.27 -17.62 0.17
CA ALA A 37 -6.77 -18.86 -0.43
C ALA A 37 -7.75 -20.04 -0.34
N ASP A 38 -8.51 -20.14 0.76
CA ASP A 38 -9.50 -21.19 0.96
C ASP A 38 -10.85 -20.90 0.26
N ARG A 39 -11.03 -19.71 -0.35
CA ARG A 39 -12.28 -19.20 -0.94
C ARG A 39 -13.40 -19.02 0.08
N GLY A 40 -13.07 -18.87 1.37
CA GLY A 40 -14.03 -18.54 2.42
C GLY A 40 -14.60 -17.12 2.31
N LEU A 41 -13.86 -16.21 1.67
CA LEU A 41 -14.22 -14.82 1.42
C LEU A 41 -13.71 -14.37 0.04
N CYS A 42 -14.56 -13.70 -0.73
CA CYS A 42 -14.26 -13.14 -2.03
C CYS A 42 -14.78 -11.70 -2.13
N LEU A 43 -13.95 -10.83 -2.68
CA LEU A 43 -14.22 -9.41 -2.86
C LEU A 43 -14.12 -9.03 -4.33
N ALA A 44 -15.09 -8.26 -4.84
CA ALA A 44 -15.02 -7.70 -6.18
C ALA A 44 -15.55 -6.27 -6.19
N LEU A 45 -14.91 -5.38 -6.95
CA LEU A 45 -15.51 -4.09 -7.27
C LEU A 45 -16.52 -4.30 -8.40
N THR A 46 -17.75 -3.87 -8.18
CA THR A 46 -18.86 -3.98 -9.13
C THR A 46 -19.43 -2.60 -9.45
N GLY A 47 -20.14 -2.50 -10.57
CA GLY A 47 -20.74 -1.26 -11.04
C GLY A 47 -19.73 -0.20 -11.51
N ASP A 48 -20.27 0.94 -11.95
CA ASP A 48 -19.52 2.11 -12.40
C ASP A 48 -20.16 3.41 -11.88
N GLY A 49 -19.38 4.50 -11.90
CA GLY A 49 -19.82 5.81 -11.42
C GLY A 49 -20.47 5.76 -10.03
N ASP A 50 -21.68 6.31 -9.92
CA ASP A 50 -22.45 6.39 -8.68
C ASP A 50 -23.05 5.04 -8.23
N ALA A 51 -23.06 4.03 -9.09
CA ALA A 51 -23.57 2.68 -8.79
C ALA A 51 -22.46 1.73 -8.32
N ARG A 52 -21.24 2.23 -8.10
CA ARG A 52 -20.09 1.42 -7.71
C ARG A 52 -20.24 0.85 -6.30
N ALA A 53 -19.97 -0.44 -6.16
CA ALA A 53 -20.09 -1.18 -4.92
C ALA A 53 -18.91 -2.15 -4.70
N LEU A 54 -18.75 -2.59 -3.45
CA LEU A 54 -17.96 -3.76 -3.12
C LEU A 54 -18.90 -4.96 -2.99
N HIS A 55 -18.77 -5.91 -3.89
CA HIS A 55 -19.40 -7.22 -3.75
C HIS A 55 -18.58 -8.07 -2.76
N VAL A 56 -19.24 -8.55 -1.71
CA VAL A 56 -18.66 -9.42 -0.67
C VAL A 56 -19.39 -10.75 -0.67
N ALA A 57 -18.70 -11.84 -0.98
CA ALA A 57 -19.27 -13.18 -0.96
C ALA A 57 -18.49 -14.10 -0.01
N ALA A 58 -19.20 -15.01 0.66
CA ALA A 58 -18.60 -16.06 1.49
C ALA A 58 -19.11 -17.44 1.02
N PRO A 59 -18.62 -17.95 -0.12
CA PRO A 59 -19.18 -19.14 -0.77
C PRO A 59 -19.20 -20.39 0.11
N ILE A 60 -18.15 -20.59 0.93
CA ILE A 60 -18.04 -21.75 1.82
C ILE A 60 -19.04 -21.69 2.96
N SER A 61 -19.35 -20.48 3.45
CA SER A 61 -20.32 -20.27 4.53
C SER A 61 -21.78 -20.28 4.06
N GLY A 62 -22.03 -20.60 2.79
CA GLY A 62 -23.37 -20.67 2.21
C GLY A 62 -23.90 -19.34 1.66
N ASP A 63 -23.14 -18.25 1.77
CA ASP A 63 -23.45 -16.95 1.17
C ASP A 63 -22.72 -16.79 -0.18
N ALA A 64 -23.04 -17.69 -1.11
CA ALA A 64 -22.47 -17.68 -2.45
C ALA A 64 -23.06 -16.58 -3.34
N ALA A 65 -24.26 -16.07 -3.01
CA ALA A 65 -24.88 -14.96 -3.71
C ALA A 65 -24.19 -13.62 -3.39
N GLY A 66 -23.64 -13.50 -2.18
CA GLY A 66 -22.93 -12.32 -1.72
C GLY A 66 -23.83 -11.11 -1.47
N THR A 67 -23.21 -10.05 -0.97
CA THR A 67 -23.85 -8.77 -0.64
C THR A 67 -23.08 -7.65 -1.31
N ASP A 68 -23.78 -6.75 -2.00
CA ASP A 68 -23.20 -5.52 -2.53
C ASP A 68 -23.25 -4.42 -1.45
N LEU A 69 -22.08 -3.92 -1.09
CA LEU A 69 -21.92 -2.79 -0.19
C LEU A 69 -21.66 -1.51 -0.99
N PRO A 70 -22.46 -0.44 -0.82
CA PRO A 70 -22.11 0.86 -1.34
C PRO A 70 -20.74 1.30 -0.83
N LEU A 71 -19.89 1.82 -1.71
CA LEU A 71 -18.57 2.29 -1.30
C LEU A 71 -18.69 3.54 -0.40
N PRO A 72 -17.92 3.63 0.70
CA PRO A 72 -17.86 4.83 1.51
C PRO A 72 -17.09 5.95 0.78
N ALA A 73 -17.26 7.19 1.20
CA ALA A 73 -16.33 8.27 0.81
C ALA A 73 -14.95 8.02 1.48
N PRO A 74 -13.82 8.32 0.80
CA PRO A 74 -13.73 8.97 -0.52
C PRO A 74 -13.85 8.01 -1.72
N LEU A 75 -13.89 6.69 -1.50
CA LEU A 75 -13.86 5.66 -2.56
C LEU A 75 -14.97 5.82 -3.60
N ALA A 76 -16.19 6.15 -3.15
CA ALA A 76 -17.33 6.39 -4.05
C ALA A 76 -17.10 7.56 -5.03
N ALA A 77 -16.35 8.58 -4.60
CA ALA A 77 -16.06 9.76 -5.42
C ALA A 77 -14.79 9.61 -6.26
N ALA A 78 -13.99 8.56 -6.03
CA ALA A 78 -12.71 8.39 -6.70
C ALA A 78 -12.92 8.06 -8.19
N PRO A 79 -12.23 8.76 -9.12
CA PRO A 79 -12.37 8.52 -10.54
C PRO A 79 -11.89 7.13 -10.93
N ASP A 80 -10.77 6.69 -10.33
CA ASP A 80 -10.13 5.40 -10.56
C ASP A 80 -9.86 4.73 -9.20
N ILE A 81 -10.21 3.45 -9.09
CA ILE A 81 -10.11 2.67 -7.85
C ILE A 81 -9.81 1.20 -8.18
N ALA A 82 -8.92 0.59 -7.39
CA ALA A 82 -8.64 -0.83 -7.42
C ALA A 82 -8.67 -1.42 -6.01
N LEU A 83 -9.00 -2.71 -5.90
CA LEU A 83 -8.79 -3.46 -4.66
C LEU A 83 -7.29 -3.65 -4.43
N TRP A 84 -6.84 -3.36 -3.21
CA TRP A 84 -5.53 -3.79 -2.77
C TRP A 84 -5.56 -5.31 -2.57
N PRO A 85 -4.62 -6.09 -3.11
CA PRO A 85 -4.71 -7.56 -3.13
C PRO A 85 -4.35 -8.21 -1.79
N HIS A 86 -4.65 -7.54 -0.68
CA HIS A 86 -4.42 -8.01 0.67
C HIS A 86 -5.57 -7.60 1.60
N LEU A 87 -5.85 -8.45 2.57
CA LEU A 87 -6.65 -8.15 3.76
C LEU A 87 -5.75 -8.17 4.98
N ILE A 88 -6.12 -7.42 6.00
CA ILE A 88 -5.46 -7.52 7.31
C ILE A 88 -6.45 -8.09 8.30
N ALA A 89 -6.20 -9.29 8.80
CA ALA A 89 -7.05 -9.93 9.80
C ALA A 89 -7.02 -9.11 11.10
N VAL A 90 -8.19 -8.76 11.62
CA VAL A 90 -8.34 -8.10 12.92
C VAL A 90 -8.59 -9.20 13.96
N PRO A 91 -7.73 -9.36 14.98
CA PRO A 91 -8.00 -10.29 16.06
C PRO A 91 -9.29 -9.89 16.76
N ARG A 92 -10.15 -10.86 16.99
CA ARG A 92 -11.18 -10.72 18.02
C ARG A 92 -10.81 -11.65 19.15
N ASP A 93 -10.73 -11.09 20.35
CA ASP A 93 -10.70 -11.91 21.55
C ASP A 93 -11.93 -12.82 21.50
N ASP A 94 -11.69 -14.11 21.59
CA ASP A 94 -12.69 -15.14 21.53
C ASP A 94 -13.66 -14.98 22.71
N VAL A 95 -14.86 -14.46 22.44
CA VAL A 95 -15.97 -14.67 23.37
C VAL A 95 -16.30 -16.16 23.28
N ALA A 96 -15.85 -16.93 24.27
CA ALA A 96 -16.00 -18.38 24.34
C ALA A 96 -17.41 -18.84 23.91
N GLY A 97 -17.51 -19.47 22.75
CA GLY A 97 -18.76 -20.04 22.21
C GLY A 97 -19.40 -19.30 21.03
N GLN A 98 -18.89 -18.13 20.61
CA GLN A 98 -19.24 -17.54 19.31
C GLN A 98 -18.24 -17.99 18.25
N ALA A 99 -18.71 -18.40 17.06
CA ALA A 99 -17.83 -18.39 15.88
C ALA A 99 -17.35 -16.94 15.71
N ALA A 100 -16.04 -16.70 15.82
CA ALA A 100 -15.49 -15.36 15.73
C ALA A 100 -15.96 -14.73 14.42
N GLY A 101 -16.83 -13.72 14.49
CA GLY A 101 -17.12 -12.88 13.35
C GLY A 101 -15.79 -12.40 12.79
N SER A 102 -15.54 -12.58 11.49
CA SER A 102 -14.28 -12.18 10.91
C SER A 102 -14.34 -10.70 10.53
N GLU A 103 -13.49 -9.90 11.16
CA GLU A 103 -13.25 -8.52 10.75
C GLU A 103 -11.91 -8.44 10.04
N TYR A 104 -11.90 -7.72 8.93
CA TYR A 104 -10.70 -7.47 8.14
C TYR A 104 -10.52 -5.96 7.95
N LEU A 105 -9.29 -5.54 7.73
CA LEU A 105 -9.03 -4.27 7.06
C LEU A 105 -8.94 -4.55 5.56
N ALA A 106 -9.89 -4.03 4.81
CA ALA A 106 -9.94 -4.11 3.35
C ALA A 106 -9.27 -2.88 2.74
N GLY A 107 -8.34 -3.10 1.82
CA GLY A 107 -7.60 -2.03 1.17
C GLY A 107 -8.11 -1.66 -0.21
N PHE A 108 -8.08 -0.37 -0.50
CA PHE A 108 -8.46 0.21 -1.79
C PHE A 108 -7.43 1.23 -2.22
N VAL A 109 -6.97 1.14 -3.46
CA VAL A 109 -6.07 2.12 -4.05
C VAL A 109 -6.89 3.05 -4.94
N THR A 110 -6.99 4.32 -4.57
CA THR A 110 -7.57 5.36 -5.43
C THR A 110 -6.46 5.98 -6.26
N THR A 111 -6.74 6.35 -7.51
CA THR A 111 -5.76 6.97 -8.41
C THR A 111 -6.28 8.28 -8.98
N GLU A 112 -5.53 9.35 -8.79
CA GLU A 112 -5.72 10.63 -9.44
C GLU A 112 -4.79 10.76 -10.65
N ARG A 113 -5.21 11.53 -11.65
CA ARG A 113 -4.47 11.75 -12.89
C ARG A 113 -4.50 13.23 -13.26
N THR A 114 -3.34 13.78 -13.53
CA THR A 114 -3.18 15.17 -13.98
C THR A 114 -2.41 15.18 -15.30
N GLY A 115 -2.88 15.93 -16.29
CA GLY A 115 -2.17 16.18 -17.54
C GLY A 115 -1.69 17.62 -17.64
N TYR A 116 -0.53 17.84 -18.24
CA TYR A 116 -0.01 19.19 -18.53
C TYR A 116 0.81 19.19 -19.82
N SER A 117 1.13 20.38 -20.35
CA SER A 117 1.85 20.46 -21.62
C SER A 117 3.24 19.82 -21.52
N GLY A 118 3.49 18.80 -22.33
CA GLY A 118 4.74 18.05 -22.29
C GLY A 118 4.82 17.00 -21.19
N GLY A 119 3.72 16.62 -20.55
CA GLY A 119 3.78 15.62 -19.50
C GLY A 119 2.46 15.29 -18.83
N GLY A 120 2.57 14.63 -17.69
CA GLY A 120 1.44 14.27 -16.86
C GLY A 120 1.90 13.43 -15.69
N GLY A 121 0.95 13.04 -14.85
CA GLY A 121 1.26 12.22 -13.71
C GLY A 121 0.05 11.51 -13.14
N THR A 122 0.34 10.50 -12.33
CA THR A 122 -0.63 9.79 -11.52
C THR A 122 -0.21 9.84 -10.05
N GLY A 123 -1.20 9.85 -9.16
CA GLY A 123 -0.99 9.76 -7.72
C GLY A 123 -1.96 8.78 -7.10
N GLY A 124 -1.44 7.72 -6.50
CA GLY A 124 -2.18 6.66 -5.84
C GLY A 124 -2.23 6.87 -4.32
N ARG A 125 -3.39 6.62 -3.71
CA ARG A 125 -3.56 6.57 -2.24
C ARG A 125 -4.12 5.23 -1.81
N LEU A 126 -3.53 4.64 -0.78
CA LEU A 126 -4.05 3.42 -0.15
C LEU A 126 -4.94 3.82 1.02
N HIS A 127 -6.20 3.40 0.93
CA HIS A 127 -7.18 3.51 1.99
C HIS A 127 -7.40 2.13 2.62
N LEU A 128 -7.40 2.04 3.95
CA LEU A 128 -7.84 0.84 4.66
C LEU A 128 -9.14 1.12 5.41
N PHE A 129 -10.15 0.29 5.18
CA PHE A 129 -11.44 0.34 5.87
C PHE A 129 -11.63 -0.92 6.69
N ARG A 130 -12.23 -0.78 7.89
CA ARG A 130 -12.76 -1.94 8.60
C ARG A 130 -13.89 -2.56 7.77
N LEU A 131 -13.87 -3.87 7.63
CA LEU A 131 -14.87 -4.66 6.93
C LEU A 131 -15.32 -5.79 7.84
N THR A 132 -16.56 -5.72 8.30
CA THR A 132 -17.20 -6.84 9.00
C THR A 132 -17.72 -7.83 7.97
N THR A 133 -17.49 -9.12 8.19
CA THR A 133 -17.90 -10.21 7.29
C THR A 133 -18.73 -11.25 8.07
N PRO A 134 -19.42 -12.19 7.39
CA PRO A 134 -20.25 -13.19 8.05
C PRO A 134 -19.47 -13.99 9.11
N PRO A 135 -20.14 -14.50 10.17
CA PRO A 135 -21.59 -14.49 10.40
C PRO A 135 -22.20 -13.16 10.86
N ASP A 136 -21.39 -12.12 11.12
CA ASP A 136 -21.90 -10.80 11.48
C ASP A 136 -22.52 -10.08 10.27
N ALA A 137 -23.24 -8.99 10.54
CA ALA A 137 -23.78 -8.15 9.48
C ALA A 137 -22.63 -7.56 8.62
N ILE A 138 -22.63 -7.91 7.34
CA ILE A 138 -21.63 -7.43 6.39
C ILE A 138 -21.73 -5.91 6.28
N GLY A 139 -20.61 -5.21 6.42
CA GLY A 139 -20.61 -3.75 6.31
C GLY A 139 -19.24 -3.11 6.48
N PHE A 140 -19.14 -1.90 5.94
CA PHE A 140 -17.99 -1.02 6.18
C PHE A 140 -18.07 -0.40 7.58
N GLY A 141 -16.93 -0.38 8.26
CA GLY A 141 -16.66 0.48 9.40
C GLY A 141 -15.88 1.73 9.00
N SER A 142 -15.10 2.26 9.94
CA SER A 142 -14.29 3.46 9.72
C SER A 142 -13.13 3.25 8.74
N GLU A 143 -12.74 4.31 8.03
CA GLU A 143 -11.43 4.42 7.40
C GLU A 143 -10.37 4.55 8.49
N VAL A 144 -9.44 3.59 8.55
CA VAL A 144 -8.38 3.56 9.56
C VAL A 144 -7.01 3.96 9.00
N LEU A 145 -6.79 3.92 7.69
CA LEU A 145 -5.53 4.37 7.06
C LEU A 145 -5.84 5.12 5.78
N ASP A 146 -5.08 6.19 5.54
CA ASP A 146 -5.02 6.89 4.27
C ASP A 146 -3.59 7.41 4.06
N VAL A 147 -2.85 6.81 3.13
CA VAL A 147 -1.43 7.11 2.86
C VAL A 147 -1.14 7.18 1.37
N VAL A 148 -0.10 7.92 0.99
CA VAL A 148 0.42 7.86 -0.38
C VAL A 148 0.91 6.45 -0.68
N TRP A 149 0.49 5.90 -1.82
CA TRP A 149 0.78 4.52 -2.20
C TRP A 149 1.74 4.43 -3.37
N ASP A 150 1.46 5.14 -4.44
CA ASP A 150 2.33 5.19 -5.61
C ASP A 150 2.18 6.51 -6.35
N SER A 151 3.13 6.84 -7.21
CA SER A 151 3.03 7.94 -8.15
C SER A 151 4.01 7.75 -9.30
N SER A 152 3.63 8.25 -10.47
CA SER A 152 4.48 8.33 -11.65
C SER A 152 4.23 9.66 -12.32
N LEU A 153 5.29 10.44 -12.52
CA LEU A 153 5.24 11.78 -13.09
C LEU A 153 6.24 11.85 -14.24
N ILE A 154 5.83 12.46 -15.34
CA ILE A 154 6.68 12.64 -16.51
C ILE A 154 6.62 14.10 -16.98
N ILE A 155 7.78 14.71 -17.20
CA ILE A 155 7.91 16.12 -17.61
C ILE A 155 8.87 16.19 -18.79
N ARG A 156 8.45 16.80 -19.90
CA ARG A 156 9.33 17.03 -21.06
C ARG A 156 10.47 17.96 -20.68
N ALA A 157 11.69 17.54 -21.01
CA ALA A 157 12.91 18.30 -20.81
C ALA A 157 13.55 18.81 -22.12
N CYS A 158 13.31 18.17 -23.27
CA CYS A 158 13.83 18.65 -24.55
C CYS A 158 12.85 19.59 -25.27
N PHE A 159 13.35 20.71 -25.77
CA PHE A 159 12.58 21.67 -26.58
C PHE A 159 13.22 21.93 -27.96
N SER A 160 14.41 21.37 -28.20
CA SER A 160 15.13 21.45 -29.46
C SER A 160 15.91 20.16 -29.77
N GLU A 161 16.37 20.00 -31.01
CA GLU A 161 17.30 18.93 -31.40
C GLU A 161 18.62 19.02 -30.62
N ARG A 162 19.02 20.23 -30.24
CA ARG A 162 20.23 20.46 -29.44
C ARG A 162 20.07 19.86 -28.05
N ASP A 163 18.93 20.06 -27.42
CA ASP A 163 18.62 19.49 -26.10
C ASP A 163 18.57 17.96 -26.19
N ALA A 164 17.92 17.42 -27.23
CA ALA A 164 17.87 15.98 -27.45
C ALA A 164 19.28 15.38 -27.57
N LYS A 165 20.20 16.06 -28.25
CA LYS A 165 21.60 15.63 -28.35
C LYS A 165 22.35 15.77 -27.02
N ASP A 166 22.19 16.90 -26.34
CA ASP A 166 22.88 17.19 -25.07
C ASP A 166 22.39 16.29 -23.93
N ARG A 167 21.13 15.87 -23.98
CA ARG A 167 20.52 14.92 -23.04
C ARG A 167 20.57 13.48 -23.52
N LEU A 168 21.36 13.17 -24.56
CA LEU A 168 21.53 11.81 -25.09
C LEU A 168 20.19 11.08 -25.38
N GLY A 169 19.16 11.83 -25.77
CA GLY A 169 17.81 11.33 -26.06
C GLY A 169 16.86 11.24 -24.87
N ALA A 170 17.30 11.49 -23.63
CA ALA A 170 16.45 11.50 -22.44
C ALA A 170 15.60 12.77 -22.37
N CYS A 171 14.57 12.83 -23.21
CA CYS A 171 13.74 14.02 -23.39
C CYS A 171 12.56 14.15 -22.43
N HIS A 172 12.47 13.25 -21.46
CA HIS A 172 11.59 13.39 -20.31
C HIS A 172 12.40 13.20 -19.03
N ASP A 173 12.02 13.95 -18.02
CA ASP A 173 12.33 13.66 -16.63
C ASP A 173 11.17 12.84 -16.06
N GLU A 174 11.49 11.77 -15.35
CA GLU A 174 10.56 10.85 -14.73
C GLU A 174 10.77 10.88 -13.22
N TYR A 175 9.68 10.92 -12.46
CA TYR A 175 9.69 10.88 -11.00
C TYR A 175 8.72 9.79 -10.55
N ARG A 176 9.19 8.87 -9.72
CA ARG A 176 8.41 7.73 -9.27
C ARG A 176 8.41 7.65 -7.76
N PHE A 177 7.25 7.33 -7.20
CA PHE A 177 7.08 6.96 -5.80
C PHE A 177 6.40 5.60 -5.75
N ILE A 178 6.87 4.70 -4.89
CA ILE A 178 6.19 3.43 -4.62
C ILE A 178 6.29 3.10 -3.15
N ALA A 179 5.18 2.66 -2.56
CA ALA A 179 5.12 2.20 -1.19
C ALA A 179 4.79 0.72 -1.10
N THR A 180 5.17 0.12 0.03
CA THR A 180 4.72 -1.20 0.46
C THR A 180 4.26 -1.14 1.91
N LEU A 181 3.37 -2.07 2.27
CA LEU A 181 2.84 -2.22 3.62
C LEU A 181 3.01 -3.68 4.03
N ASN A 182 3.75 -3.90 5.12
CA ASN A 182 4.06 -5.23 5.64
C ASN A 182 3.68 -5.32 7.12
N PRO A 183 3.61 -6.52 7.72
CA PRO A 183 3.48 -6.64 9.17
C PRO A 183 4.70 -6.01 9.87
N ALA A 184 4.47 -5.29 10.96
CA ALA A 184 5.52 -4.90 11.90
C ALA A 184 5.43 -5.75 13.18
N PRO A 185 6.47 -5.80 14.01
CA PRO A 185 6.39 -6.45 15.32
C PRO A 185 5.19 -5.91 16.11
N GLY A 186 4.35 -6.82 16.60
CA GLY A 186 3.16 -6.47 17.37
C GLY A 186 3.50 -5.67 18.63
N ASP A 187 2.64 -4.70 18.93
CA ASP A 187 2.72 -3.83 20.11
C ASP A 187 1.60 -4.11 21.13
N GLY A 188 0.76 -5.12 20.86
CA GLY A 188 -0.39 -5.48 21.69
C GLY A 188 -1.59 -4.54 21.53
N ALA A 189 -1.61 -3.66 20.52
CA ALA A 189 -2.77 -2.83 20.21
C ALA A 189 -3.93 -3.64 19.60
N GLU A 190 -5.11 -3.01 19.53
CA GLU A 190 -6.33 -3.59 18.94
C GLU A 190 -6.11 -4.04 17.48
N LEU A 191 -5.47 -3.19 16.69
CA LEU A 191 -5.09 -3.51 15.30
C LEU A 191 -3.57 -3.72 15.23
N PRO A 192 -3.09 -4.61 14.34
CA PRO A 192 -1.66 -4.89 14.25
C PRO A 192 -0.87 -3.67 13.77
N ALA A 193 0.35 -3.52 14.29
CA ALA A 193 1.31 -2.56 13.77
C ALA A 193 1.73 -2.93 12.33
N LEU A 194 1.94 -1.93 11.47
CA LEU A 194 2.28 -2.12 10.07
C LEU A 194 3.56 -1.36 9.71
N LEU A 195 4.44 -1.95 8.91
CA LEU A 195 5.63 -1.30 8.37
C LEU A 195 5.32 -0.72 7.00
N TYR A 196 5.25 0.60 6.92
CA TYR A 196 5.18 1.34 5.67
C TYR A 196 6.60 1.64 5.17
N ARG A 197 6.90 1.28 3.92
CA ARG A 197 8.18 1.60 3.27
C ARG A 197 7.93 2.28 1.94
N SER A 198 8.56 3.41 1.70
CA SER A 198 8.56 4.08 0.39
C SER A 198 9.91 4.00 -0.32
N VAL A 199 9.87 4.07 -1.63
CA VAL A 199 11.02 4.32 -2.50
C VAL A 199 10.65 5.38 -3.52
N ALA A 200 11.46 6.44 -3.57
CA ALA A 200 11.34 7.52 -4.55
C ALA A 200 12.55 7.50 -5.49
N THR A 201 12.30 7.59 -6.80
CA THR A 201 13.35 7.67 -7.82
C THR A 201 13.12 8.78 -8.82
N ALA A 202 14.20 9.35 -9.34
CA ALA A 202 14.17 10.29 -10.46
C ALA A 202 15.08 9.80 -11.59
N TYR A 203 14.60 9.92 -12.81
CA TYR A 203 15.36 9.66 -14.02
C TYR A 203 15.29 10.88 -14.96
N PRO A 204 16.39 11.28 -15.62
CA PRO A 204 17.78 10.88 -15.36
C PRO A 204 18.22 11.21 -13.93
N GLN A 205 19.36 10.69 -13.47
CA GLN A 205 19.80 10.82 -12.08
C GLN A 205 19.93 12.29 -11.61
N THR A 206 20.16 13.20 -12.55
CA THR A 206 20.32 14.64 -12.36
C THR A 206 19.00 15.42 -12.41
N ALA A 207 17.88 14.77 -12.72
CA ALA A 207 16.58 15.43 -12.81
C ALA A 207 16.14 15.94 -11.44
N ARG A 208 15.69 17.20 -11.39
CA ARG A 208 15.10 17.83 -10.20
C ARG A 208 13.79 18.48 -10.60
N ARG A 209 12.67 18.07 -9.98
CA ARG A 209 11.33 18.51 -10.40
C ARG A 209 11.11 20.02 -10.25
N GLY A 210 11.76 20.62 -9.24
CA GLY A 210 11.67 22.06 -8.99
C GLY A 210 12.58 22.93 -9.87
N GLU A 211 13.35 22.34 -10.78
CA GLU A 211 14.37 23.03 -11.58
C GLU A 211 14.11 22.87 -13.08
N ASP A 212 14.70 23.76 -13.88
CA ASP A 212 14.74 23.60 -15.34
C ASP A 212 15.89 22.66 -15.74
N ASN A 213 15.54 21.45 -16.16
CA ASN A 213 16.51 20.43 -16.56
C ASN A 213 16.87 20.48 -18.06
N SER A 214 16.27 21.37 -18.86
CA SER A 214 16.40 21.36 -20.33
C SER A 214 17.83 21.62 -20.83
N GLY A 215 18.58 22.49 -20.15
CA GLY A 215 19.95 22.85 -20.49
C GLY A 215 21.03 21.86 -20.02
N GLN A 216 20.64 20.76 -19.36
CA GLN A 216 21.60 19.80 -18.81
C GLN A 216 22.28 18.99 -19.93
N LYS A 217 23.61 18.90 -19.86
CA LYS A 217 24.40 18.00 -20.71
C LYS A 217 24.64 16.71 -19.96
N LEU A 218 23.94 15.66 -20.38
CA LEU A 218 24.01 14.35 -19.75
C LEU A 218 25.20 13.55 -20.26
N THR A 219 25.79 12.79 -19.36
CA THR A 219 26.71 11.71 -19.64
C THR A 219 25.95 10.39 -19.64
N LYS A 220 26.58 9.32 -20.14
CA LYS A 220 25.97 7.98 -20.09
C LYS A 220 25.70 7.51 -18.66
N ALA A 221 26.48 7.97 -17.68
CA ALA A 221 26.26 7.63 -16.27
C ALA A 221 24.96 8.25 -15.74
N ASP A 222 24.56 9.40 -16.29
CA ASP A 222 23.35 10.10 -15.86
C ASP A 222 22.06 9.42 -16.29
N LEU A 223 22.13 8.55 -17.30
CA LEU A 223 21.01 7.75 -17.82
C LEU A 223 20.70 6.55 -16.91
N SER A 224 20.49 6.82 -15.64
CA SER A 224 20.08 5.86 -14.62
C SER A 224 19.16 6.52 -13.60
N ASP A 225 18.38 5.71 -12.89
CA ASP A 225 17.57 6.20 -11.78
C ASP A 225 18.45 6.61 -10.60
N TRP A 226 18.24 7.83 -10.10
CA TRP A 226 18.69 8.23 -8.78
C TRP A 226 17.62 7.90 -7.75
N ARG A 227 18.03 7.28 -6.63
CA ARG A 227 17.16 7.10 -5.47
C ARG A 227 17.26 8.32 -4.55
N ASP A 228 16.12 8.94 -4.30
CA ASP A 228 16.02 10.00 -3.29
C ASP A 228 15.96 9.36 -1.90
N PHE A 229 16.97 9.64 -1.07
CA PHE A 229 17.07 9.05 0.27
C PHE A 229 16.17 9.72 1.30
N ASP A 230 15.74 10.96 1.08
CA ASP A 230 14.81 11.65 1.97
C ASP A 230 13.40 11.11 1.75
N CYS A 231 13.03 10.83 0.51
CA CYS A 231 11.72 10.30 0.14
C CYS A 231 11.64 8.77 0.03
N SER A 232 12.75 8.06 0.25
CA SER A 232 12.79 6.60 0.41
C SER A 232 12.96 6.22 1.87
N TYR A 233 11.85 6.14 2.62
CA TYR A 233 11.86 6.01 4.07
C TYR A 233 10.99 4.86 4.58
N GLU A 234 11.13 4.58 5.87
CA GLU A 234 10.29 3.61 6.59
C GLU A 234 9.59 4.27 7.78
N ARG A 235 8.35 3.87 8.05
CA ARG A 235 7.56 4.26 9.21
C ARG A 235 6.80 3.06 9.76
N VAL A 236 6.74 2.96 11.08
CA VAL A 236 5.84 2.02 11.72
C VAL A 236 4.52 2.73 11.95
N LEU A 237 3.43 2.13 11.50
CA LEU A 237 2.07 2.60 11.68
C LEU A 237 1.47 1.91 12.89
N HIS A 238 1.07 2.69 13.88
CA HIS A 238 0.40 2.22 15.10
C HIS A 238 -1.06 2.67 15.08
N TYR A 239 -1.96 1.79 15.46
CA TYR A 239 -3.36 2.16 15.59
C TYR A 239 -3.58 2.98 16.87
N ASN A 240 -4.14 4.18 16.71
CA ASN A 240 -4.49 5.06 17.81
C ASN A 240 -6.01 5.00 18.05
N PRO A 241 -6.49 4.39 19.15
CA PRO A 241 -7.92 4.27 19.42
C PRO A 241 -8.60 5.62 19.71
N ALA A 242 -7.84 6.65 20.11
CA ALA A 242 -8.40 7.98 20.36
C ALA A 242 -8.77 8.72 19.07
N THR A 243 -8.03 8.46 17.98
CA THR A 243 -8.30 9.04 16.65
C THR A 243 -8.98 8.04 15.71
N ALA A 244 -9.07 6.77 16.13
CA ALA A 244 -9.55 5.64 15.35
C ALA A 244 -8.80 5.44 14.00
N ARG A 245 -7.52 5.82 13.96
CA ARG A 245 -6.68 5.77 12.76
C ARG A 245 -5.29 5.22 13.06
N TYR A 246 -4.63 4.72 12.03
CA TYR A 246 -3.20 4.46 12.02
C TYR A 246 -2.42 5.78 11.94
N GLU A 247 -1.40 5.88 12.76
CA GLU A 247 -0.49 7.02 12.82
C GLU A 247 0.95 6.54 12.66
N MET A 248 1.75 7.27 11.89
CA MET A 248 3.18 6.98 11.75
C MET A 248 3.91 7.31 13.05
N ASP A 249 4.88 6.48 13.43
CA ASP A 249 5.77 6.67 14.57
C ASP A 249 6.47 8.03 14.55
N ARG A 250 6.72 8.56 13.34
CA ARG A 250 7.33 9.87 13.09
C ARG A 250 6.69 10.51 11.84
N PRO A 251 6.65 11.86 11.75
CA PRO A 251 6.13 12.52 10.55
C PRO A 251 6.76 12.02 9.25
N ALA A 252 5.95 11.92 8.20
CA ALA A 252 6.45 11.71 6.85
C ALA A 252 7.27 12.95 6.39
N PRO A 253 8.37 12.76 5.66
CA PRO A 253 9.05 13.87 4.98
C PRO A 253 8.14 14.47 3.90
N ASP A 254 8.38 15.73 3.54
CA ASP A 254 7.69 16.35 2.41
C ASP A 254 8.24 15.78 1.11
N CYS A 255 7.42 14.94 0.47
CA CYS A 255 7.72 14.29 -0.79
C CYS A 255 6.80 14.76 -1.92
N SER A 256 6.22 15.96 -1.82
CA SER A 256 5.32 16.53 -2.83
C SER A 256 5.92 16.55 -4.24
N ALA A 257 7.25 16.68 -4.36
CA ALA A 257 7.98 16.54 -5.62
C ALA A 257 7.75 15.18 -6.31
N TYR A 258 7.44 14.12 -5.56
CA TYR A 258 7.14 12.79 -6.08
C TYR A 258 5.67 12.41 -5.97
N THR A 259 4.91 12.99 -5.05
CA THR A 259 3.58 12.47 -4.66
C THR A 259 2.40 13.31 -5.13
N THR A 260 2.65 14.51 -5.67
CA THR A 260 1.59 15.40 -6.16
C THR A 260 1.58 15.43 -7.69
N PRO A 261 0.59 14.83 -8.37
CA PRO A 261 0.51 14.77 -9.83
C PRO A 261 0.10 16.07 -10.52
#